data_AF-A0A9D0J4T9-F1
#
_entry.id   AF-A0A9D0J4T9-F1
#
_cell.length_a   1.000
_cell.length_b   1.000
_cell.length_c   1.000
_cell.angle_alpha   90.00
_cell.angle_beta   90.00
_cell.angle_gamma   90.00
#
_symmetry.space_group_name_H-M   'P 1'
#
loop_
_entity.id
_entity.type
_entity.pdbx_description
1 polymer ?
#
loop_
_entity_poly.entity_id
_entity_poly.type
_entity_poly.pdbx_seq_one_letter_code
_entity_poly.pdbx_strand_id
1 'polypeptide(L)'
;MPLRLLLLLVLSLPAALPAHITLKQIKSKPPSNARNFLIWQYYDQNITAKEADEAFYLIRNVNRKLFFAYAKKSDRPEVAYTVKCMKMSTDDLKKTSDPSCARLSVSIGRLSAMTRGERLRIGTLIGDKELSAAIDMLNEPDLSKTYRRYTPKLFLRVFNGSYGTSRRRQFNFIPDYDYLQRMAEAPGFTSAVMSAIDDGELSRLAWAFTKVDDVKKLDPRGLFYLGLNQLKRGKKSRAVELFQRSRDKAYYQEDKDKALFWQALATGN
;
A
#
# COMPACT_ATOMS: atom_id res chain seq x y z
N MET A 1 -56.56 -45.54 24.06
CA MET A 1 -56.73 -45.19 22.62
C MET A 1 -57.35 -43.80 22.54
N PRO A 2 -56.95 -42.90 21.62
CA PRO A 2 -55.67 -42.66 20.94
C PRO A 2 -55.12 -41.24 21.30
N LEU A 3 -53.81 -41.01 21.47
CA LEU A 3 -52.78 -40.75 20.45
C LEU A 3 -53.17 -39.71 19.37
N ARG A 4 -52.63 -38.49 19.46
CA ARG A 4 -52.35 -37.55 18.34
C ARG A 4 -51.42 -36.44 18.86
N LEU A 5 -50.12 -36.70 18.90
CA LEU A 5 -49.12 -36.39 17.86
C LEU A 5 -48.79 -34.89 17.81
N LEU A 6 -47.73 -34.55 18.56
CA LEU A 6 -47.02 -33.27 18.58
C LEU A 6 -46.43 -33.03 17.18
N LEU A 7 -46.90 -32.00 16.46
CA LEU A 7 -46.29 -31.58 15.19
C LEU A 7 -45.06 -30.70 15.50
N LEU A 8 -43.89 -31.33 15.56
CA LEU A 8 -42.59 -30.65 15.52
C LEU A 8 -42.41 -30.02 14.13
N LEU A 9 -42.57 -28.70 14.05
CA LEU A 9 -42.25 -27.90 12.87
C LEU A 9 -40.72 -27.78 12.78
N VAL A 10 -40.08 -28.79 12.20
CA VAL A 10 -38.67 -28.76 11.82
C VAL A 10 -38.54 -27.74 10.68
N LEU A 11 -38.18 -26.50 11.02
CA LEU A 11 -37.58 -25.54 10.10
C LEU A 11 -36.27 -26.16 9.59
N SER A 12 -36.36 -26.94 8.52
CA SER A 12 -35.23 -27.27 7.69
C SER A 12 -34.78 -25.98 7.02
N LEU A 13 -33.85 -25.24 7.67
CA LEU A 13 -32.97 -24.37 6.91
C LEU A 13 -32.35 -25.26 5.83
N PRO A 14 -32.58 -25.01 4.53
CA PRO A 14 -31.76 -25.67 3.53
C PRO A 14 -30.34 -25.24 3.86
N ALA A 15 -29.51 -26.22 4.25
CA ALA A 15 -28.08 -26.02 4.30
C ALA A 15 -27.72 -25.41 2.94
N ALA A 16 -27.27 -24.15 2.95
CA ALA A 16 -26.85 -23.46 1.76
C ALA A 16 -25.65 -24.22 1.20
N LEU A 17 -25.92 -25.24 0.38
CA LEU A 17 -24.91 -25.89 -0.43
C LEU A 17 -24.19 -24.75 -1.17
N PRO A 18 -22.84 -24.71 -1.11
CA PRO A 18 -22.10 -23.67 -1.82
C PRO A 18 -22.56 -23.71 -3.27
N ALA A 19 -23.21 -22.62 -3.72
CA ALA A 19 -23.78 -22.56 -5.05
C ALA A 19 -22.68 -22.87 -6.06
N HIS A 20 -22.84 -23.96 -6.82
CA HIS A 20 -21.83 -24.35 -7.79
C HIS A 20 -21.76 -23.28 -8.89
N ILE A 21 -20.64 -22.55 -8.94
CA ILE A 21 -20.44 -21.47 -9.90
C ILE A 21 -19.98 -22.09 -11.21
N THR A 22 -20.60 -21.68 -12.31
CA THR A 22 -20.20 -22.13 -13.66
C THR A 22 -19.50 -21.02 -14.42
N LEU A 23 -18.63 -21.40 -15.36
CA LEU A 23 -17.98 -20.43 -16.25
C LEU A 23 -18.99 -19.63 -17.08
N LYS A 24 -20.13 -20.23 -17.46
CA LYS A 24 -21.24 -19.55 -18.14
C LYS A 24 -21.82 -18.42 -17.27
N GLN A 25 -22.04 -18.68 -15.98
CA GLN A 25 -22.49 -17.64 -15.05
C GLN A 25 -21.48 -16.50 -14.96
N ILE A 26 -20.17 -16.79 -14.88
CA ILE A 26 -19.13 -15.76 -14.84
C ILE A 26 -19.13 -14.92 -16.13
N LYS A 27 -19.15 -15.58 -17.30
CA LYS A 27 -19.19 -14.92 -18.63
C LYS A 27 -20.42 -14.02 -18.81
N SER A 28 -21.55 -14.38 -18.19
CA SER A 28 -22.78 -13.57 -18.23
C SER A 28 -22.70 -12.26 -17.43
N LYS A 29 -21.70 -12.07 -16.56
CA LYS A 29 -21.57 -10.87 -15.73
C LYS A 29 -20.61 -9.85 -16.35
N PRO A 30 -20.89 -8.54 -16.23
CA PRO A 30 -19.98 -7.51 -16.70
C PRO A 30 -18.69 -7.45 -15.84
N PRO A 31 -17.58 -6.91 -16.37
CA PRO A 31 -16.33 -6.71 -15.63
C PRO A 31 -16.54 -5.89 -14.34
N SER A 32 -16.42 -6.54 -13.19
CA SER A 32 -16.75 -5.93 -11.89
C SER A 32 -16.05 -6.65 -10.73
N ASN A 33 -16.06 -6.02 -9.56
CA ASN A 33 -15.60 -6.68 -8.33
C ASN A 33 -16.48 -7.89 -7.98
N ALA A 34 -17.79 -7.82 -8.26
CA ALA A 34 -18.71 -8.94 -8.10
C ALA A 34 -18.32 -10.12 -9.00
N ARG A 35 -17.98 -9.87 -10.27
CA ARG A 35 -17.47 -10.93 -11.17
C ARG A 35 -16.14 -11.50 -10.67
N ASN A 36 -15.21 -10.66 -10.22
CA ASN A 36 -13.96 -11.13 -9.63
C ASN A 36 -14.18 -11.99 -8.38
N PHE A 37 -15.19 -11.65 -7.56
CA PHE A 37 -15.57 -12.47 -6.40
C PHE A 37 -16.10 -13.85 -6.83
N LEU A 38 -16.97 -13.90 -7.86
CA LEU A 38 -17.43 -15.18 -8.43
C LEU A 38 -16.26 -16.01 -8.98
N ILE A 39 -15.30 -15.37 -9.68
CA ILE A 39 -14.09 -16.05 -10.17
C ILE A 39 -13.26 -16.60 -9.00
N TRP A 40 -13.11 -15.83 -7.91
CA TRP A 40 -12.40 -16.29 -6.73
C TRP A 40 -13.05 -17.53 -6.10
N GLN A 41 -14.39 -17.54 -5.97
CA GLN A 41 -15.14 -18.70 -5.49
C GLN A 41 -15.06 -19.88 -6.49
N TYR A 42 -15.08 -19.61 -7.79
CA TYR A 42 -14.94 -20.62 -8.84
C TYR A 42 -13.61 -21.37 -8.73
N TYR A 43 -12.52 -20.67 -8.41
CA TYR A 43 -11.21 -21.29 -8.14
C TYR A 43 -11.16 -22.14 -6.87
N ASP A 44 -12.16 -22.11 -5.99
CA ASP A 44 -12.21 -23.02 -4.83
C ASP A 44 -12.79 -24.39 -5.20
N GLN A 45 -13.48 -24.47 -6.34
CA GLN A 45 -14.12 -25.70 -6.82
C GLN A 45 -13.11 -26.64 -7.51
N ASN A 46 -13.55 -27.87 -7.77
CA ASN A 46 -12.81 -28.79 -8.64
C ASN A 46 -13.04 -28.38 -10.11
N ILE A 47 -12.05 -27.73 -10.71
CA ILE A 47 -12.07 -27.25 -12.10
C ILE A 47 -10.76 -27.64 -12.78
N THR A 48 -10.79 -27.71 -14.11
CA THR A 48 -9.61 -27.98 -14.94
C THR A 48 -8.72 -26.74 -15.08
N ALA A 49 -7.45 -26.94 -15.47
CA ALA A 49 -6.53 -25.83 -15.75
C ALA A 49 -7.04 -24.93 -16.89
N LYS A 50 -7.64 -25.51 -17.93
CA LYS A 50 -8.26 -24.77 -19.03
C LYS A 50 -9.40 -23.87 -18.56
N GLU A 51 -10.29 -24.38 -17.72
CA GLU A 51 -11.36 -23.57 -17.13
C GLU A 51 -10.82 -22.45 -16.25
N ALA A 52 -9.74 -22.72 -15.51
CA ALA A 52 -9.08 -21.72 -14.69
C ALA A 52 -8.46 -20.59 -15.55
N ASP A 53 -7.81 -20.93 -16.67
CA ASP A 53 -7.28 -19.97 -17.64
C ASP A 53 -8.40 -19.11 -18.24
N GLU A 54 -9.49 -19.74 -18.68
CA GLU A 54 -10.65 -19.02 -19.22
C GLU A 54 -11.24 -18.04 -18.19
N ALA A 55 -11.35 -18.45 -16.92
CA ALA A 55 -11.80 -17.57 -15.85
C ALA A 55 -10.79 -16.44 -15.55
N PHE A 56 -9.49 -16.70 -15.66
CA PHE A 56 -8.43 -15.73 -15.40
C PHE A 56 -8.51 -14.54 -16.37
N TYR A 57 -8.72 -14.79 -17.66
CA TYR A 57 -8.88 -13.75 -18.67
C TYR A 57 -10.15 -12.90 -18.50
N LEU A 58 -11.09 -13.31 -17.64
CA LEU A 58 -12.28 -12.53 -17.29
C LEU A 58 -12.07 -11.63 -16.06
N ILE A 59 -10.90 -11.66 -15.42
CA ILE A 59 -10.62 -10.81 -14.27
C ILE A 59 -10.38 -9.37 -14.74
N ARG A 60 -11.14 -8.42 -14.20
CA ARG A 60 -10.98 -6.99 -14.57
C ARG A 60 -9.62 -6.43 -14.13
N ASN A 61 -9.23 -6.74 -12.89
CA ASN A 61 -8.00 -6.27 -12.24
C ASN A 61 -7.42 -7.42 -11.43
N VAL A 62 -6.31 -8.00 -11.91
CA VAL A 62 -5.65 -9.12 -11.22
C VAL A 62 -4.93 -8.58 -9.99
N ASN A 63 -5.28 -9.10 -8.81
CA ASN A 63 -4.57 -8.85 -7.57
C ASN A 63 -3.88 -10.13 -7.07
N ARG A 64 -2.99 -10.01 -6.09
CA ARG A 64 -2.23 -11.16 -5.55
C ARG A 64 -3.13 -12.30 -5.06
N LYS A 65 -4.26 -12.00 -4.42
CA LYS A 65 -5.20 -13.01 -3.90
C LYS A 65 -5.81 -13.83 -5.04
N LEU A 66 -6.29 -13.16 -6.08
CA LEU A 66 -6.84 -13.80 -7.28
C LEU A 66 -5.78 -14.58 -8.05
N PHE A 67 -4.61 -13.99 -8.26
CA PHE A 67 -3.51 -14.66 -8.95
C PHE A 67 -3.07 -15.94 -8.23
N PHE A 68 -2.97 -15.91 -6.89
CA PHE A 68 -2.63 -17.10 -6.11
C PHE A 68 -3.74 -18.15 -6.09
N ALA A 69 -5.02 -17.75 -6.19
CA ALA A 69 -6.12 -18.69 -6.34
C ALA A 69 -6.07 -19.39 -7.71
N TYR A 70 -5.90 -18.60 -8.78
CA TYR A 70 -5.69 -19.09 -10.15
C TYR A 70 -4.49 -20.05 -10.23
N ALA A 71 -3.35 -19.67 -9.67
CA ALA A 71 -2.12 -20.45 -9.73
C ALA A 71 -2.22 -21.84 -9.09
N LYS A 72 -3.15 -22.05 -8.14
CA LYS A 72 -3.41 -23.39 -7.58
C LYS A 72 -4.12 -24.32 -8.56
N LYS A 73 -4.74 -23.77 -9.61
CA LYS A 73 -5.51 -24.49 -10.62
C LYS A 73 -4.83 -24.54 -11.99
N SER A 74 -3.80 -23.72 -12.20
CA SER A 74 -3.02 -23.69 -13.43
C SER A 74 -1.97 -24.81 -13.44
N ASP A 75 -1.74 -25.41 -14.61
CA ASP A 75 -0.67 -26.36 -14.91
C ASP A 75 0.55 -25.68 -15.57
N ARG A 76 0.48 -24.36 -15.79
CA ARG A 76 1.51 -23.57 -16.46
C ARG A 76 2.76 -23.41 -15.58
N PRO A 77 3.94 -23.90 -16.00
CA PRO A 77 5.17 -23.82 -15.20
C PRO A 77 5.57 -22.39 -14.80
N GLU A 78 5.34 -21.41 -15.68
CA GLU A 78 5.64 -20.00 -15.43
C GLU A 78 4.76 -19.39 -14.32
N VAL A 79 3.53 -19.88 -14.17
CA VAL A 79 2.60 -19.45 -13.10
C VAL A 79 3.10 -20.00 -11.77
N ALA A 80 3.45 -21.29 -11.73
CA ALA A 80 4.02 -21.93 -10.55
C ALA A 80 5.35 -21.25 -10.13
N TYR A 81 6.23 -20.96 -11.10
CA TYR A 81 7.48 -20.23 -10.87
C TYR A 81 7.22 -18.83 -10.29
N THR A 82 6.31 -18.06 -10.89
CA THR A 82 5.97 -16.71 -10.42
C THR A 82 5.48 -16.73 -8.98
N VAL A 83 4.59 -17.68 -8.64
CA VAL A 83 4.09 -17.82 -7.25
C VAL A 83 5.19 -18.22 -6.28
N LYS A 84 6.05 -19.16 -6.66
CA LYS A 84 7.22 -19.55 -5.86
C LYS A 84 8.09 -18.33 -5.53
N CYS A 85 8.38 -17.49 -6.52
CA CYS A 85 9.14 -16.27 -6.34
C CYS A 85 8.41 -15.24 -5.47
N MET A 86 7.16 -14.91 -5.77
CA MET A 86 6.38 -13.95 -4.99
C MET A 86 6.18 -14.35 -3.51
N LYS A 87 6.31 -15.64 -3.19
CA LYS A 87 6.24 -16.19 -1.82
C LYS A 87 7.62 -16.40 -1.18
N MET A 88 8.72 -16.17 -1.91
CA MET A 88 10.07 -16.30 -1.40
C MET A 88 10.25 -15.47 -0.12
N SER A 89 10.86 -16.09 0.89
CA SER A 89 11.18 -15.43 2.15
C SER A 89 12.29 -14.39 1.95
N THR A 90 12.45 -13.48 2.91
CA THR A 90 13.58 -12.53 2.86
C THR A 90 14.92 -13.24 2.95
N ASP A 91 15.01 -14.34 3.70
CA ASP A 91 16.26 -15.09 3.87
C ASP A 91 16.64 -15.89 2.64
N ASP A 92 15.66 -16.42 1.91
CA ASP A 92 15.90 -17.04 0.61
C ASP A 92 16.29 -15.99 -0.43
N LEU A 93 15.63 -14.82 -0.42
CA LEU A 93 15.99 -13.71 -1.30
C LEU A 93 17.44 -13.29 -1.08
N LYS A 94 17.92 -13.19 0.16
CA LYS A 94 19.32 -12.86 0.47
C LYS A 94 20.33 -13.85 -0.12
N LYS A 95 19.91 -15.07 -0.45
CA LYS A 95 20.78 -16.16 -0.93
C LYS A 95 20.58 -16.52 -2.40
N THR A 96 19.43 -16.17 -3.00
CA THR A 96 19.10 -16.56 -4.38
C THR A 96 20.13 -16.07 -5.40
N SER A 97 20.42 -16.88 -6.41
CA SER A 97 21.19 -16.53 -7.61
C SER A 97 20.29 -16.35 -8.84
N ASP A 98 18.97 -16.51 -8.69
CA ASP A 98 18.01 -16.33 -9.77
C ASP A 98 17.59 -14.84 -9.87
N PRO A 99 18.00 -14.12 -10.93
CA PRO A 99 17.71 -12.69 -11.08
C PRO A 99 16.23 -12.40 -11.34
N SER A 100 15.53 -13.28 -12.06
CA SER A 100 14.10 -13.13 -12.36
C SER A 100 13.28 -13.30 -11.09
N CYS A 101 13.61 -14.32 -10.30
CA CYS A 101 12.95 -14.57 -9.03
C CYS A 101 13.26 -13.46 -8.01
N ALA A 102 14.50 -12.98 -7.96
CA ALA A 102 14.89 -11.85 -7.13
C ALA A 102 14.09 -10.59 -7.49
N ARG A 103 13.94 -10.29 -8.79
CA ARG A 103 13.17 -9.13 -9.28
C ARG A 103 11.69 -9.22 -8.89
N LEU A 104 11.08 -10.40 -8.95
CA LEU A 104 9.69 -10.63 -8.53
C LEU A 104 9.48 -10.53 -7.00
N SER A 105 10.55 -10.74 -6.22
CA SER A 105 10.49 -10.86 -4.76
C SER A 105 10.94 -9.61 -4.01
N VAL A 106 11.75 -8.77 -4.65
CA VAL A 106 12.38 -7.61 -4.02
C VAL A 106 11.37 -6.51 -3.72
N SER A 107 11.56 -5.83 -2.59
CA SER A 107 10.84 -4.60 -2.26
C SER A 107 11.74 -3.71 -1.39
N ILE A 108 11.49 -2.40 -1.39
CA ILE A 108 12.21 -1.44 -0.54
C ILE A 108 12.18 -1.87 0.93
N GLY A 109 11.03 -2.35 1.42
CA GLY A 109 10.88 -2.79 2.80
C GLY A 109 11.87 -3.90 3.13
N ARG A 110 11.89 -4.96 2.32
CA ARG A 110 12.84 -6.07 2.47
C ARG A 110 14.29 -5.59 2.40
N LEU A 111 14.64 -4.74 1.44
CA LEU A 111 15.99 -4.17 1.32
C LEU A 111 16.38 -3.34 2.54
N SER A 112 15.43 -2.60 3.12
CA SER A 112 15.66 -1.75 4.29
C SER A 112 15.98 -2.56 5.56
N ALA A 113 15.64 -3.86 5.59
CA ALA A 113 15.98 -4.79 6.67
C ALA A 113 17.26 -5.60 6.41
N MET A 114 17.84 -5.51 5.21
CA MET A 114 19.06 -6.21 4.84
C MET A 114 20.32 -5.49 5.31
N THR A 115 21.46 -6.16 5.27
CA THR A 115 22.78 -5.53 5.41
C THR A 115 23.18 -4.81 4.12
N ARG A 116 24.23 -3.98 4.18
CA ARG A 116 24.78 -3.31 2.99
C ARG A 116 25.24 -4.32 1.93
N GLY A 117 25.95 -5.36 2.34
CA GLY A 117 26.45 -6.40 1.42
C GLY A 117 25.32 -7.16 0.73
N GLU A 118 24.28 -7.53 1.49
CA GLU A 118 23.09 -8.18 0.93
C GLU A 118 22.37 -7.29 -0.10
N ARG A 119 22.17 -6.00 0.21
CA ARG A 119 21.56 -5.06 -0.74
C ARG A 119 22.38 -4.96 -2.03
N LEU A 120 23.70 -4.76 -1.93
CA LEU A 120 24.57 -4.65 -3.10
C LEU A 120 24.54 -5.93 -3.95
N ARG A 121 24.58 -7.11 -3.32
CA ARG A 121 24.45 -8.39 -4.02
C ARG A 121 23.15 -8.47 -4.82
N ILE A 122 22.02 -8.10 -4.22
CA ILE A 122 20.71 -8.08 -4.88
C ILE A 122 20.68 -7.04 -6.01
N GLY A 123 21.23 -5.85 -5.79
CA GLY A 123 21.33 -4.80 -6.80
C GLY A 123 22.09 -5.28 -8.04
N THR A 124 23.28 -5.87 -7.84
CA THR A 124 24.09 -6.43 -8.92
C THR A 124 23.38 -7.57 -9.64
N LEU A 125 22.72 -8.47 -8.89
CA LEU A 125 22.00 -9.60 -9.49
C LEU A 125 20.85 -9.14 -10.40
N ILE A 126 20.11 -8.10 -10.00
CA ILE A 126 18.95 -7.62 -10.75
C ILE A 126 19.35 -6.64 -11.87
N GLY A 127 20.39 -5.82 -11.67
CA GLY A 127 20.91 -4.88 -12.67
C GLY A 127 19.97 -3.72 -13.01
N ASP A 128 19.00 -3.40 -12.15
CA ASP A 128 18.02 -2.33 -12.39
C ASP A 128 18.51 -0.98 -11.83
N LYS A 129 18.49 0.07 -12.67
CA LYS A 129 19.01 1.40 -12.30
C LYS A 129 18.24 2.07 -11.17
N GLU A 130 16.91 1.97 -11.17
CA GLU A 130 16.09 2.59 -10.13
C GLU A 130 16.29 1.89 -8.78
N LEU A 131 16.38 0.57 -8.80
CA LEU A 131 16.69 -0.25 -7.64
C LEU A 131 18.09 0.07 -7.10
N SER A 132 19.10 0.21 -7.96
CA SER A 132 20.45 0.61 -7.54
C SER A 132 20.43 1.95 -6.82
N ALA A 133 19.74 2.97 -7.37
CA ALA A 133 19.64 4.27 -6.70
C ALA A 133 18.94 4.19 -5.32
N ALA A 134 17.94 3.31 -5.18
CA ALA A 134 17.31 3.06 -3.89
C ALA A 134 18.24 2.33 -2.91
N ILE A 135 19.04 1.38 -3.39
CA ILE A 135 20.05 0.67 -2.61
C ILE A 135 21.15 1.62 -2.14
N ASP A 136 21.60 2.53 -3.00
CA ASP A 136 22.60 3.54 -2.68
C ASP A 136 22.12 4.42 -1.52
N MET A 137 20.88 4.92 -1.60
CA MET A 137 20.26 5.68 -0.51
C MET A 137 20.17 4.88 0.80
N LEU A 138 19.73 3.62 0.74
CA LEU A 138 19.64 2.74 1.92
C LEU A 138 21.00 2.35 2.50
N ASN A 139 22.09 2.56 1.75
CA ASN A 139 23.46 2.31 2.15
C ASN A 139 24.19 3.56 2.64
N GLU A 140 23.55 4.74 2.57
CA GLU A 140 24.11 5.96 3.12
C GLU A 140 24.35 5.81 4.63
N PRO A 141 25.60 5.98 5.11
CA PRO A 141 25.89 5.90 6.55
C PRO A 141 25.14 6.97 7.34
N ASP A 142 24.95 8.15 6.73
CA ASP A 142 24.27 9.30 7.31
C ASP A 142 23.49 10.06 6.22
N LEU A 143 22.25 9.63 5.99
CA LEU A 143 21.38 10.24 4.99
C LEU A 143 21.12 11.72 5.27
N SER A 144 21.21 12.18 6.52
CA SER A 144 21.01 13.59 6.86
C SER A 144 22.05 14.52 6.23
N LYS A 145 23.22 13.99 5.85
CA LYS A 145 24.28 14.73 5.17
C LYS A 145 24.24 14.59 3.64
N THR A 146 23.62 13.53 3.13
CA THR A 146 23.73 13.14 1.70
C THR A 146 22.41 13.15 0.93
N TYR A 147 21.26 13.34 1.59
CA TYR A 147 19.93 13.30 0.95
C TYR A 147 19.79 14.19 -0.30
N ARG A 148 20.51 15.33 -0.37
CA ARG A 148 20.51 16.25 -1.51
C ARG A 148 20.97 15.61 -2.82
N ARG A 149 21.74 14.52 -2.76
CA ARG A 149 22.18 13.76 -3.94
C ARG A 149 21.02 13.02 -4.63
N TYR A 150 19.92 12.83 -3.91
CA TYR A 150 18.78 12.05 -4.38
C TYR A 150 17.58 12.93 -4.69
N THR A 151 16.82 12.56 -5.71
CA THR A 151 15.59 13.29 -6.05
C THR A 151 14.54 13.13 -4.94
N PRO A 152 13.68 14.14 -4.71
CA PRO A 152 12.57 14.03 -3.76
C PRO A 152 11.65 12.83 -4.03
N LYS A 153 11.41 12.49 -5.30
CA LYS A 153 10.64 11.31 -5.71
C LYS A 153 11.29 10.01 -5.21
N LEU A 154 12.61 9.86 -5.37
CA LEU A 154 13.31 8.68 -4.87
C LEU A 154 13.30 8.63 -3.34
N PHE A 155 13.56 9.75 -2.68
CA PHE A 155 13.50 9.84 -1.21
C PHE A 155 12.14 9.38 -0.68
N LEU A 156 11.05 9.91 -1.23
CA LEU A 156 9.68 9.53 -0.83
C LEU A 156 9.37 8.07 -1.13
N ARG A 157 9.83 7.53 -2.29
CA ARG A 157 9.67 6.10 -2.62
C ARG A 157 10.39 5.21 -1.60
N VAL A 158 11.65 5.53 -1.27
CA VAL A 158 12.44 4.73 -0.32
C VAL A 158 11.89 4.88 1.09
N PHE A 159 11.55 6.10 1.53
CA PHE A 159 10.92 6.35 2.82
C PHE A 159 9.62 5.54 2.95
N ASN A 160 8.65 5.75 2.05
CA ASN A 160 7.33 5.11 2.14
C ASN A 160 7.39 3.59 1.98
N GLY A 161 8.37 3.09 1.23
CA GLY A 161 8.57 1.65 1.04
C GLY A 161 9.32 0.96 2.16
N SER A 162 10.03 1.70 3.04
CA SER A 162 10.85 1.14 4.11
C SER A 162 10.02 0.69 5.31
N TYR A 163 10.52 -0.29 6.06
CA TYR A 163 9.92 -0.65 7.35
C TYR A 163 10.06 0.49 8.37
N GLY A 164 9.14 0.54 9.35
CA GLY A 164 9.09 1.60 10.37
C GLY A 164 10.41 1.80 11.10
N THR A 165 11.06 0.72 11.53
CA THR A 165 12.37 0.75 12.21
C THR A 165 13.45 1.40 11.34
N SER A 166 13.51 1.07 10.06
CA SER A 166 14.44 1.69 9.10
C SER A 166 14.10 3.16 8.83
N ARG A 167 12.81 3.51 8.74
CA ARG A 167 12.37 4.92 8.61
C ARG A 167 12.87 5.76 9.77
N ARG A 168 12.61 5.32 11.01
CA ARG A 168 13.02 6.01 12.25
C ARG A 168 14.52 6.24 12.31
N ARG A 169 15.32 5.21 11.97
CA ARG A 169 16.78 5.27 12.01
C ARG A 169 17.37 6.22 10.97
N GLN A 170 16.88 6.20 9.73
CA GLN A 170 17.56 6.86 8.61
C GLN A 170 16.95 8.21 8.22
N PHE A 171 15.66 8.41 8.44
CA PHE A 171 14.91 9.52 7.85
C PHE A 171 14.44 10.57 8.88
N ASN A 172 14.66 10.35 10.17
CA ASN A 172 14.26 11.29 11.22
C ASN A 172 15.23 12.47 11.38
N PHE A 173 15.34 13.28 10.32
CA PHE A 173 16.08 14.53 10.31
C PHE A 173 15.26 15.63 9.64
N ILE A 174 15.83 16.83 9.56
CA ILE A 174 15.18 18.01 8.97
C ILE A 174 15.88 18.30 7.64
N PRO A 175 15.27 17.98 6.48
CA PRO A 175 15.76 18.44 5.20
C PRO A 175 15.71 19.99 5.12
N ASP A 176 16.53 20.55 4.24
CA ASP A 176 16.52 21.99 3.97
C ASP A 176 15.23 22.43 3.27
N TYR A 177 14.98 23.74 3.32
CA TYR A 177 13.73 24.32 2.86
C TYR A 177 13.44 24.01 1.39
N ASP A 178 14.43 24.19 0.51
CA ASP A 178 14.27 23.97 -0.93
C ASP A 178 13.99 22.50 -1.26
N TYR A 179 14.63 21.57 -0.53
CA TYR A 179 14.32 20.16 -0.67
C TYR A 179 12.90 19.83 -0.21
N LEU A 180 12.44 20.42 0.90
CA LEU A 180 11.08 20.23 1.41
C LEU A 180 10.01 20.75 0.44
N GLN A 181 10.22 21.92 -0.18
CA GLN A 181 9.26 22.42 -1.17
C GLN A 181 9.17 21.48 -2.38
N ARG A 182 10.31 20.99 -2.89
CA ARG A 182 10.30 20.02 -4.01
C ARG A 182 9.73 18.65 -3.60
N MET A 183 9.87 18.25 -2.33
CA MET A 183 9.20 17.06 -1.80
C MET A 183 7.69 17.21 -1.84
N ALA A 184 7.15 18.38 -1.49
CA ALA A 184 5.71 18.63 -1.49
C ALA A 184 5.05 18.45 -2.87
N GLU A 185 5.81 18.64 -3.94
CA GLU A 185 5.34 18.45 -5.32
C GLU A 185 5.49 17.01 -5.83
N ALA A 186 6.25 16.17 -5.13
CA ALA A 186 6.61 14.84 -5.59
C ALA A 186 5.59 13.76 -5.17
N PRO A 187 5.37 12.72 -5.99
CA PRO A 187 4.50 11.61 -5.64
C PRO A 187 4.92 10.92 -4.33
N GLY A 188 3.93 10.61 -3.49
CA GLY A 188 4.14 9.97 -2.19
C GLY A 188 4.38 10.93 -1.03
N PHE A 189 4.38 12.24 -1.25
CA PHE A 189 4.51 13.22 -0.16
C PHE A 189 3.41 13.09 0.89
N THR A 190 2.14 13.03 0.48
CA THR A 190 1.00 12.83 1.38
C THR A 190 1.18 11.59 2.27
N SER A 191 1.60 10.46 1.70
CA SER A 191 1.88 9.23 2.44
C SER A 191 3.04 9.39 3.43
N ALA A 192 4.05 10.19 3.08
CA ALA A 192 5.19 10.44 3.94
C ALA A 192 4.80 11.33 5.14
N VAL A 193 4.02 12.39 4.89
CA VAL A 193 3.47 13.27 5.92
C VAL A 193 2.63 12.45 6.91
N MET A 194 1.69 11.64 6.42
CA MET A 194 0.87 10.78 7.27
C MET A 194 1.74 9.85 8.12
N SER A 195 2.66 9.12 7.48
CA SER A 195 3.55 8.18 8.19
C SER A 195 4.38 8.87 9.27
N ALA A 196 4.87 10.09 9.02
CA ALA A 196 5.68 10.83 9.98
C ALA A 196 4.84 11.40 11.15
N ILE A 197 3.57 11.71 10.92
CA ILE A 197 2.66 12.21 11.96
C ILE A 197 2.17 11.08 12.86
N ASP A 198 1.79 9.96 12.25
CA ASP A 198 1.28 8.77 12.94
C ASP A 198 2.37 8.08 13.76
N ASP A 199 3.63 8.14 13.30
CA ASP A 199 4.79 7.60 14.00
C ASP A 199 5.47 8.68 14.87
N GLY A 200 5.19 8.67 16.17
CA GLY A 200 5.75 9.64 17.12
C GLY A 200 7.28 9.73 17.15
N GLU A 201 7.98 8.68 16.73
CA GLU A 201 9.45 8.65 16.65
C GLU A 201 10.01 9.40 15.44
N LEU A 202 9.18 9.79 14.47
CA LEU A 202 9.56 10.60 13.31
C LEU A 202 9.37 12.12 13.54
N SER A 203 9.49 12.55 14.79
CA SER A 203 9.16 13.92 15.24
C SER A 203 9.92 15.02 14.50
N ARG A 204 11.18 14.80 14.11
CA ARG A 204 12.01 15.78 13.41
C ARG A 204 11.57 15.95 11.96
N LEU A 205 11.30 14.83 11.27
CA LEU A 205 10.79 14.88 9.90
C LEU A 205 9.37 15.45 9.86
N ALA A 206 8.51 15.03 10.80
CA ALA A 206 7.18 15.61 10.96
C ALA A 206 7.28 17.13 11.22
N TRP A 207 8.25 17.58 12.01
CA TRP A 207 8.45 19.01 12.22
C TRP A 207 8.91 19.72 10.95
N ALA A 208 9.80 19.11 10.17
CA ALA A 208 10.24 19.65 8.89
C ALA A 208 9.07 19.89 7.93
N PHE A 209 8.10 18.98 7.86
CA PHE A 209 6.90 19.15 7.02
C PHE A 209 6.04 20.37 7.39
N THR A 210 6.17 20.92 8.60
CA THR A 210 5.47 22.17 8.96
C THR A 210 6.03 23.43 8.27
N LYS A 211 7.17 23.30 7.57
CA LYS A 211 7.82 24.37 6.81
C LYS A 211 7.46 24.35 5.32
N VAL A 212 6.55 23.47 4.90
CA VAL A 212 6.04 23.48 3.52
C VAL A 212 5.05 24.63 3.37
N ASP A 213 5.36 25.53 2.45
CA ASP A 213 4.60 26.78 2.28
C ASP A 213 3.69 26.67 1.06
N ASP A 214 4.23 26.21 -0.08
CA ASP A 214 3.42 25.96 -1.27
C ASP A 214 2.67 24.64 -1.15
N VAL A 215 1.40 24.77 -0.77
CA VAL A 215 0.46 23.65 -0.65
C VAL A 215 -0.57 23.65 -1.77
N LYS A 216 -0.40 24.48 -2.82
CA LYS A 216 -1.42 24.64 -3.88
C LYS A 216 -1.65 23.35 -4.66
N LYS A 217 -0.62 22.53 -4.84
CA LYS A 217 -0.70 21.25 -5.57
C LYS A 217 -1.09 20.06 -4.69
N LEU A 218 -1.15 20.23 -3.37
CA LEU A 218 -1.49 19.13 -2.46
C LEU A 218 -2.97 18.74 -2.59
N ASP A 219 -3.19 17.44 -2.49
CA ASP A 219 -4.52 16.85 -2.39
C ASP A 219 -5.18 17.19 -1.03
N PRO A 220 -6.51 17.04 -0.90
CA PRO A 220 -7.22 17.33 0.35
C PRO A 220 -6.63 16.61 1.57
N ARG A 221 -6.23 15.35 1.41
CA ARG A 221 -5.69 14.53 2.50
C ARG A 221 -4.33 15.06 2.94
N GLY A 222 -3.45 15.41 2.01
CA GLY A 222 -2.16 16.03 2.32
C GLY A 222 -2.32 17.32 3.11
N LEU A 223 -3.26 18.18 2.69
CA LEU A 223 -3.61 19.42 3.40
C LEU A 223 -4.13 19.14 4.81
N PHE A 224 -5.07 18.21 4.96
CA PHE A 224 -5.63 17.82 6.24
C PHE A 224 -4.56 17.36 7.24
N TYR A 225 -3.69 16.43 6.83
CA TYR A 225 -2.63 15.93 7.71
C TYR A 225 -1.58 16.99 8.04
N LEU A 226 -1.23 17.88 7.10
CA LEU A 226 -0.41 19.05 7.44
C LEU A 226 -1.11 19.95 8.46
N GLY A 227 -2.43 20.13 8.36
CA GLY A 227 -3.24 20.85 9.35
C GLY A 227 -3.11 20.26 10.75
N LEU A 228 -3.29 18.93 10.88
CA LEU A 228 -3.08 18.21 12.14
C LEU A 228 -1.66 18.40 12.68
N ASN A 229 -0.67 18.35 11.79
CA ASN A 229 0.73 18.50 12.14
C ASN A 229 1.09 19.91 12.68
N GLN A 230 0.47 20.95 12.11
CA GLN A 230 0.57 22.33 12.58
C GLN A 230 -0.15 22.51 13.92
N LEU A 231 -1.36 21.95 14.05
CA LEU A 231 -2.17 22.03 15.27
C LEU A 231 -1.45 21.39 16.46
N LYS A 232 -0.85 20.21 16.26
CA LYS A 232 -0.01 19.51 17.25
C LYS A 232 1.16 20.36 17.76
N ARG A 233 1.58 21.38 17.00
CA ARG A 233 2.68 22.31 17.34
C ARG A 233 2.19 23.69 17.74
N GLY A 234 0.91 23.83 18.07
CA GLY A 234 0.32 25.09 18.53
C GLY A 234 0.13 26.14 17.43
N LYS A 235 0.40 25.82 16.16
CA LYS A 235 0.27 26.75 15.02
C LYS A 235 -1.18 26.79 14.51
N LYS A 236 -2.10 27.23 15.37
CA LYS A 236 -3.56 27.19 15.13
C LYS A 236 -3.99 27.89 13.84
N SER A 237 -3.51 29.12 13.59
CA SER A 237 -3.89 29.89 12.40
C SER A 237 -3.56 29.14 11.09
N ARG A 238 -2.33 28.62 10.98
CA ARG A 238 -1.91 27.83 9.82
C ARG A 238 -2.66 26.50 9.72
N ALA A 239 -2.97 25.85 10.86
CA ALA A 239 -3.77 24.63 10.87
C ALA A 239 -5.18 24.89 10.32
N VAL A 240 -5.86 25.95 10.77
CA VAL A 240 -7.18 26.37 10.29
C VAL A 240 -7.16 26.64 8.79
N GLU A 241 -6.15 27.36 8.28
CA GLU A 241 -6.00 27.60 6.85
C GLU A 241 -5.88 26.29 6.04
N LEU A 242 -5.10 25.33 6.55
CA LEU A 242 -4.92 24.03 5.89
C LEU A 242 -6.19 23.18 5.92
N PHE A 243 -6.92 23.16 7.04
CA PHE A 243 -8.21 22.49 7.12
C PHE A 243 -9.24 23.11 6.16
N GLN A 244 -9.28 24.45 6.08
CA GLN A 244 -10.13 25.16 5.14
C GLN A 244 -9.84 24.74 3.70
N ARG A 245 -8.57 24.75 3.29
CA ARG A 245 -8.16 24.31 1.94
C ARG A 245 -8.44 22.84 1.69
N SER A 246 -8.26 21.98 2.69
CA SER A 246 -8.61 20.57 2.61
C SER A 246 -10.09 20.40 2.32
N ARG A 247 -10.95 21.08 3.10
CA ARG A 247 -12.40 21.06 2.93
C ARG A 247 -12.82 21.51 1.54
N ASP A 248 -12.27 22.63 1.07
CA ASP A 248 -12.67 23.24 -0.20
C ASP A 248 -12.31 22.37 -1.41
N LYS A 249 -11.22 21.59 -1.30
CA LYS A 249 -10.80 20.65 -2.35
C LYS A 249 -11.41 19.25 -2.22
N ALA A 250 -11.95 18.89 -1.07
CA ALA A 250 -12.44 17.54 -0.82
C ALA A 250 -13.68 17.24 -1.69
N TYR A 251 -13.69 16.07 -2.31
CA TYR A 251 -14.84 15.61 -3.10
C TYR A 251 -15.94 15.05 -2.20
N TYR A 252 -15.58 14.17 -1.25
CA TYR A 252 -16.54 13.49 -0.37
C TYR A 252 -16.96 14.37 0.82
N GLN A 253 -18.24 14.32 1.17
CA GLN A 253 -18.78 15.08 2.31
C GLN A 253 -18.11 14.68 3.63
N GLU A 254 -17.81 13.39 3.82
CA GLU A 254 -17.10 12.90 5.01
C GLU A 254 -15.75 13.60 5.24
N ASP A 255 -14.98 13.83 4.17
CA ASP A 255 -13.68 14.52 4.26
C ASP A 255 -13.85 16.02 4.54
N LYS A 256 -14.92 16.63 4.00
CA LYS A 256 -15.28 18.02 4.30
C LYS A 256 -15.65 18.18 5.77
N ASP A 257 -16.46 17.27 6.30
CA ASP A 257 -16.95 17.30 7.68
C ASP A 257 -15.80 17.06 8.66
N LYS A 258 -14.87 16.14 8.35
CA LYS A 258 -13.64 15.95 9.14
C LYS A 258 -12.82 17.24 9.21
N ALA A 259 -12.59 17.89 8.07
CA ALA A 259 -11.83 19.13 8.03
C ALA A 259 -12.55 20.25 8.80
N LEU A 260 -13.88 20.37 8.65
CA LEU A 260 -14.71 21.33 9.38
C LEU A 260 -14.66 21.08 10.90
N PHE A 261 -14.78 19.83 11.33
CA PHE A 261 -14.69 19.45 12.74
C PHE A 261 -13.37 19.89 13.37
N TRP A 262 -12.25 19.59 12.73
CA TRP A 262 -10.92 20.00 13.23
C TRP A 262 -10.69 21.50 13.16
N GLN A 263 -11.27 22.19 12.17
CA GLN A 263 -11.27 23.65 12.10
C GLN A 263 -12.00 24.25 13.30
N ALA A 264 -13.21 23.76 13.62
CA ALA A 264 -14.04 24.21 14.74
C ALA A 264 -13.31 24.02 16.08
N LEU A 265 -12.73 22.83 16.31
CA LEU A 265 -11.91 22.54 17.49
C LEU A 265 -10.69 23.46 17.61
N ALA A 266 -10.02 23.77 16.50
CA ALA A 266 -8.86 24.66 16.50
C ALA A 266 -9.22 26.11 16.83
N THR A 267 -10.43 26.55 16.47
CA THR A 267 -10.96 27.89 16.74
C THR A 267 -11.72 28.02 18.06
N GLY A 268 -12.12 26.91 18.68
CA GLY A 268 -12.93 26.90 19.90
C GLY A 268 -14.43 27.18 19.65
N ASN A 269 -14.91 26.85 18.45
CA ASN A 269 -16.31 26.99 18.03
C ASN A 269 -16.97 25.62 17.90
#